data_AF-A0A819TRZ1-F1
#
_entry.id   AF-A0A819TRZ1-F1
#
_cell.length_a   1.000
_cell.length_b   1.000
_cell.length_c   1.000
_cell.angle_alpha   90.00
_cell.angle_beta   90.00
_cell.angle_gamma   90.00
#
_symmetry.space_group_name_H-M   'P 1'
#
loop_
_entity.id
_entity.type
_entity.pdbx_description
1 polymer ?
#
loop_
_entity_poly.entity_id
_entity_poly.type
_entity_poly.pdbx_seq_one_letter_code
_entity_poly.pdbx_strand_id
1 'polypeptide(L)'
;MIEVLFTVQQDQFKAYPSIPTGLDLVNENDQYTHMTPLDDECEVEPMLDVFTFDEHYEKNERKYKQIRKTILNETSDDKYESSENSSSSDNEDDQKKNDVNEEQTFDDEEKEKKEIIIDQTETNLVTLRETICLTIELSVDVKKCAHELLQMNVHPGLEIEVCQMILDTCAQKPEYECFFGLLSEHCCSLRKEYIKSFEKVFRDQYKIAHRLESFQLRNIAKFFGHLLCMDVISWKVCNLFFSTQDTG
;
A
#
# COMPACT_ATOMS: atom_id res chain seq x y z
N MET A 1 44.99 -0.02 2.33
CA MET A 1 44.22 -1.29 2.49
C MET A 1 43.97 -1.60 3.96
N ILE A 2 45.00 -1.65 4.82
CA ILE A 2 44.82 -1.81 6.29
C ILE A 2 44.07 -0.64 6.93
N GLU A 3 44.34 0.60 6.51
CA GLU A 3 43.61 1.78 6.99
C GLU A 3 42.10 1.69 6.74
N VAL A 4 41.70 1.08 5.62
CA VAL A 4 40.29 0.86 5.27
C VAL A 4 39.65 -0.18 6.19
N LEU A 5 40.39 -1.22 6.60
CA LEU A 5 39.92 -2.19 7.58
C LEU A 5 39.69 -1.52 8.94
N PHE A 6 40.57 -0.61 9.36
CA PHE A 6 40.38 0.16 10.59
C PHE A 6 39.14 1.05 10.54
N THR A 7 38.85 1.71 9.40
CA THR A 7 37.62 2.49 9.25
C THR A 7 36.38 1.61 9.31
N VAL A 8 36.39 0.43 8.67
CA VAL A 8 35.25 -0.51 8.71
C VAL A 8 35.01 -1.06 10.12
N GLN A 9 36.08 -1.32 10.87
CA GLN A 9 35.99 -1.76 12.27
C GLN A 9 35.44 -0.64 13.18
N GLN A 10 35.89 0.61 12.98
CA GLN A 10 35.36 1.78 13.70
C GLN A 10 33.86 1.97 13.43
N ASP A 11 33.43 1.71 12.19
CA ASP A 11 32.03 1.74 11.77
C ASP A 11 31.24 0.48 12.19
N GLN A 12 31.83 -0.43 12.96
CA GLN A 12 31.20 -1.66 13.44
C GLN A 12 30.60 -2.53 12.33
N PHE A 13 31.25 -2.57 11.16
CA PHE A 13 30.81 -3.37 10.01
C PHE A 13 29.40 -3.06 9.51
N LYS A 14 28.85 -1.84 9.74
CA LYS A 14 27.50 -1.45 9.29
C LYS A 14 27.21 -1.70 7.80
N ALA A 15 28.23 -1.58 6.94
CA ALA A 15 28.10 -1.84 5.50
C ALA A 15 28.17 -3.33 5.13
N TYR A 16 28.57 -4.20 6.06
CA TYR A 16 28.80 -5.63 5.85
C TYR A 16 28.05 -6.45 6.92
N PRO A 17 26.71 -6.53 6.85
CA PRO A 17 25.92 -7.34 7.78
C PRO A 17 26.29 -8.83 7.62
N SER A 18 26.28 -9.57 8.74
CA SER A 18 26.64 -11.00 8.74
C SER A 18 25.72 -11.85 7.85
N ILE A 19 24.43 -11.53 7.83
CA ILE A 19 23.43 -12.15 6.96
C ILE A 19 22.62 -11.01 6.31
N PRO A 20 22.59 -10.92 4.97
CA PRO A 20 21.75 -9.94 4.27
C PRO A 20 20.27 -10.12 4.58
N THR A 21 19.51 -9.02 4.51
CA THR A 21 18.06 -9.02 4.75
C THR A 21 17.34 -9.98 3.79
N GLY A 22 16.57 -10.93 4.33
CA GLY A 22 15.82 -11.92 3.55
C GLY A 22 16.57 -13.22 3.26
N LEU A 23 17.82 -13.36 3.72
CA LEU A 23 18.59 -14.62 3.61
C LEU A 23 18.61 -15.44 4.91
N ASP A 24 17.97 -14.95 5.98
CA ASP A 24 17.81 -15.67 7.24
C ASP A 24 16.53 -16.53 7.18
N LEU A 25 16.67 -17.75 6.66
CA LEU A 25 15.55 -18.66 6.35
C LEU A 25 15.56 -19.96 7.16
N VAL A 26 16.63 -20.22 7.91
CA VAL A 26 16.85 -21.48 8.63
C VAL A 26 16.92 -21.16 10.11
N ASN A 27 16.19 -21.91 10.94
CA ASN A 27 16.24 -21.72 12.38
C ASN A 27 17.63 -22.11 12.92
N GLU A 28 18.11 -21.41 13.94
CA GLU A 28 19.42 -21.67 14.57
C GLU A 28 19.56 -23.12 15.07
N ASN A 29 18.47 -23.74 15.54
CA ASN A 29 18.45 -25.12 16.02
C ASN A 29 18.61 -26.16 14.90
N ASP A 30 18.23 -25.80 13.67
CA ASP A 30 18.27 -26.68 12.50
C ASP A 30 19.58 -26.49 11.70
N GLN A 31 20.40 -25.52 12.08
CA GLN A 31 21.67 -25.22 11.42
C GLN A 31 22.74 -26.24 11.82
N TYR A 32 23.35 -26.90 10.81
CA TYR A 32 24.50 -27.78 11.01
C TYR A 32 25.79 -27.09 10.56
N THR A 33 26.72 -26.85 11.49
CA THR A 33 28.00 -26.18 11.21
C THR A 33 29.12 -27.20 11.05
N HIS A 34 29.69 -27.30 9.84
CA HIS A 34 30.83 -28.16 9.55
C HIS A 34 32.14 -27.47 9.95
N MET A 35 33.05 -28.20 10.63
CA MET A 35 34.38 -27.71 11.00
C MET A 35 35.42 -28.29 10.03
N THR A 36 35.74 -27.54 8.98
CA THR A 36 36.73 -27.95 7.95
C THR A 36 37.94 -27.01 8.01
N PRO A 37 39.10 -27.47 8.53
CA PRO A 37 40.32 -26.67 8.54
C PRO A 37 40.89 -26.53 7.12
N LEU A 38 41.69 -25.48 6.92
CA LEU A 38 42.25 -25.15 5.59
C LEU A 38 43.29 -26.16 5.08
N ASP A 39 43.94 -26.88 5.99
CA ASP A 39 45.02 -27.82 5.66
C ASP A 39 44.49 -29.23 5.32
N ASP A 40 43.20 -29.50 5.53
CA ASP A 40 42.61 -30.80 5.25
C ASP A 40 42.42 -31.02 3.74
N GLU A 41 42.78 -32.21 3.27
CA GLU A 41 42.51 -32.64 1.90
C GLU A 41 41.00 -32.85 1.72
N CYS A 42 40.33 -31.93 1.04
CA CYS A 42 38.92 -32.04 0.72
C CYS A 42 38.70 -32.96 -0.49
N GLU A 43 37.90 -34.01 -0.30
CA GLU A 43 37.44 -34.87 -1.40
C GLU A 43 36.39 -34.12 -2.22
N VAL A 44 36.73 -33.72 -3.45
CA VAL A 44 35.86 -32.91 -4.32
C VAL A 44 34.88 -33.73 -5.17
N GLU A 45 34.90 -35.07 -5.05
CA GLU A 45 34.01 -36.05 -5.73
C GLU A 45 33.43 -35.61 -7.10
N PRO A 46 34.27 -35.25 -8.10
CA PRO A 46 33.81 -34.60 -9.33
C PRO A 46 32.98 -35.51 -10.24
N MET A 47 32.97 -36.81 -9.94
CA MET A 47 32.18 -37.79 -10.68
C MET A 47 30.68 -37.64 -10.41
N LEU A 48 30.28 -37.02 -9.29
CA LEU A 48 28.87 -36.79 -8.96
C LEU A 48 28.19 -35.77 -9.90
N ASP A 49 28.96 -34.89 -10.54
CA ASP A 49 28.45 -33.92 -11.52
C ASP A 49 28.23 -34.54 -12.91
N VAL A 50 28.71 -35.75 -13.15
CA VAL A 50 28.61 -36.45 -14.43
C VAL A 50 27.51 -37.50 -14.37
N PHE A 51 26.58 -37.48 -15.33
CA PHE A 51 25.53 -38.49 -15.42
C PHE A 51 26.14 -39.88 -15.67
N THR A 52 25.99 -40.75 -14.68
CA THR A 52 26.36 -42.16 -14.74
C THR A 52 25.12 -43.04 -14.59
N PHE A 53 25.15 -44.22 -15.22
CA PHE A 53 24.08 -45.20 -15.05
C PHE A 53 24.08 -45.77 -13.62
N ASP A 54 22.93 -45.70 -12.94
CA ASP A 54 22.72 -46.25 -11.59
C ASP A 54 21.89 -47.54 -11.66
N GLU A 55 22.50 -48.68 -11.33
CA GLU A 55 21.83 -49.98 -11.24
C GLU A 55 20.74 -50.02 -10.15
N HIS A 56 20.79 -49.11 -9.18
CA HIS A 56 19.86 -49.00 -8.06
C HIS A 56 18.93 -47.79 -8.13
N TYR A 57 18.79 -47.19 -9.32
CA TYR A 57 17.98 -45.99 -9.56
C TYR A 57 16.60 -46.05 -8.89
N GLU A 58 15.81 -47.11 -9.13
CA GLU A 58 14.45 -47.23 -8.56
C GLU A 58 14.43 -47.22 -7.02
N LYS A 59 15.47 -47.78 -6.39
CA LYS A 59 15.57 -47.82 -4.92
C LYS A 59 15.98 -46.47 -4.36
N ASN A 60 16.91 -45.78 -5.01
CA ASN A 60 17.39 -44.46 -4.60
C ASN A 60 16.29 -43.41 -4.78
N GLU A 61 15.60 -43.43 -5.93
CA GLU A 61 14.47 -42.53 -6.23
C GLU A 61 13.36 -42.63 -5.18
N ARG A 62 13.02 -43.85 -4.77
CA ARG A 62 12.02 -44.06 -3.71
C ARG A 62 12.48 -43.53 -2.35
N LYS A 63 13.77 -43.63 -2.01
CA LYS A 63 14.30 -43.04 -0.76
C LYS A 63 14.25 -41.52 -0.81
N TYR A 64 14.64 -40.90 -1.93
CA TYR A 64 14.56 -39.44 -2.10
C TYR A 64 13.13 -38.92 -1.98
N LYS A 65 12.15 -39.62 -2.59
CA LYS A 65 10.72 -39.28 -2.44
C LYS A 65 10.26 -39.32 -0.99
N GLN A 66 10.70 -40.30 -0.21
CA GLN A 66 10.39 -40.38 1.22
C GLN A 66 11.01 -39.22 2.00
N ILE A 67 12.28 -38.89 1.76
CA ILE A 67 12.97 -37.77 2.43
C ILE A 67 12.31 -36.43 2.07
N ARG A 68 11.99 -36.21 0.79
CA ARG A 68 11.27 -35.01 0.30
C ARG A 68 9.95 -34.82 1.04
N LYS A 69 9.16 -35.89 1.18
CA LYS A 69 7.87 -35.87 1.89
C LYS A 69 8.03 -35.47 3.35
N THR A 70 9.06 -35.99 4.01
CA THR A 70 9.37 -35.67 5.42
C THR A 70 9.80 -34.21 5.59
N ILE A 71 10.64 -33.66 4.70
CA ILE A 71 11.14 -32.28 4.83
C ILE A 71 10.03 -31.26 4.59
N LEU A 72 9.16 -31.52 3.59
CA LEU A 72 8.06 -30.62 3.25
C LEU A 72 6.82 -30.79 4.13
N ASN A 73 6.85 -31.72 5.09
CA ASN A 73 5.69 -32.11 5.90
C ASN A 73 4.43 -32.32 5.06
N GLU A 74 4.57 -32.91 3.87
CA GLU A 74 3.44 -33.29 3.00
C GLU A 74 2.69 -34.44 3.71
N THR A 75 1.79 -34.12 4.65
CA THR A 75 0.84 -35.08 5.21
C THR A 75 -0.12 -35.52 4.11
N SER A 76 -0.60 -36.74 4.21
CA SER A 76 -1.23 -37.47 3.10
C SER A 76 -2.63 -36.99 2.70
N ASP A 77 -2.98 -35.72 2.98
CA ASP A 77 -4.28 -35.11 2.68
C ASP A 77 -4.28 -34.17 1.46
N ASP A 78 -3.11 -33.80 0.93
CA ASP A 78 -3.04 -33.08 -0.35
C ASP A 78 -3.01 -34.05 -1.53
N LYS A 79 -4.15 -34.72 -1.77
CA LYS A 79 -4.44 -35.35 -3.07
C LYS A 79 -4.79 -34.29 -4.11
N TYR A 80 -3.83 -33.44 -4.46
CA TYR A 80 -3.82 -32.78 -5.75
C TYR A 80 -2.73 -33.45 -6.58
N GLU A 81 -3.16 -34.42 -7.40
CA GLU A 81 -2.32 -35.01 -8.43
C GLU A 81 -1.73 -33.89 -9.30
N SER A 82 -0.43 -33.66 -9.17
CA SER A 82 0.34 -32.97 -10.22
C SER A 82 0.32 -33.87 -11.45
N SER A 83 -0.49 -33.44 -12.40
CA SER A 83 -0.75 -34.08 -13.68
C SER A 83 0.47 -33.89 -14.60
N GLU A 84 1.21 -34.97 -14.85
CA GLU A 84 2.10 -35.05 -16.00
C GLU A 84 1.53 -36.02 -17.04
N ASN A 85 1.38 -35.48 -18.26
CA ASN A 85 0.62 -35.96 -19.40
C ASN A 85 1.12 -37.28 -20.02
N SER A 86 0.20 -38.20 -20.36
CA SER A 86 0.34 -39.06 -21.55
C SER A 86 -0.98 -39.68 -22.04
N SER A 87 -1.37 -39.25 -23.25
CA SER A 87 -2.07 -40.00 -24.32
C SER A 87 -3.57 -40.36 -24.22
N SER A 88 -4.35 -39.63 -25.04
CA SER A 88 -5.36 -40.09 -26.02
C SER A 88 -6.58 -40.93 -25.57
N SER A 89 -7.79 -40.34 -25.63
CA SER A 89 -8.83 -40.64 -26.64
C SER A 89 -10.24 -40.22 -26.15
N ASP A 90 -11.04 -39.72 -27.09
CA ASP A 90 -12.44 -39.25 -27.00
C ASP A 90 -13.41 -40.05 -26.10
N ASN A 91 -14.30 -39.33 -25.41
CA ASN A 91 -15.75 -39.33 -25.71
C ASN A 91 -16.52 -38.33 -24.82
N GLU A 92 -17.53 -37.72 -25.44
CA GLU A 92 -18.51 -36.78 -24.89
C GLU A 92 -19.37 -37.40 -23.76
N ASP A 93 -19.80 -36.64 -22.74
CA ASP A 93 -21.11 -35.96 -22.74
C ASP A 93 -21.58 -35.51 -21.32
N ASP A 94 -22.20 -34.34 -21.32
CA ASP A 94 -23.24 -33.73 -20.47
C ASP A 94 -23.40 -33.88 -18.92
N GLN A 95 -23.41 -32.69 -18.29
CA GLN A 95 -24.43 -32.10 -17.38
C GLN A 95 -24.79 -32.65 -15.97
N LYS A 96 -24.67 -31.70 -15.02
CA LYS A 96 -25.62 -31.23 -13.96
C LYS A 96 -25.51 -31.71 -12.48
N LYS A 97 -25.25 -30.68 -11.65
CA LYS A 97 -25.93 -30.20 -10.41
C LYS A 97 -25.79 -30.97 -9.07
N ASN A 98 -25.39 -30.17 -8.06
CA ASN A 98 -25.85 -30.02 -6.65
C ASN A 98 -26.17 -31.32 -5.87
N ASP A 99 -25.74 -31.54 -4.62
CA ASP A 99 -25.93 -30.72 -3.41
C ASP A 99 -25.38 -31.52 -2.19
N VAL A 100 -25.27 -30.85 -1.03
CA VAL A 100 -25.16 -31.34 0.37
C VAL A 100 -23.86 -32.02 0.87
N ASN A 101 -23.10 -31.34 1.75
CA ASN A 101 -23.18 -31.52 3.22
C ASN A 101 -22.04 -30.78 3.95
N GLU A 102 -22.44 -29.87 4.83
CA GLU A 102 -21.63 -29.31 5.91
C GLU A 102 -21.48 -30.36 7.02
N GLU A 103 -20.24 -30.73 7.35
CA GLU A 103 -19.93 -31.26 8.69
C GLU A 103 -18.76 -30.46 9.26
N GLN A 104 -19.09 -29.63 10.25
CA GLN A 104 -18.15 -28.96 11.13
C GLN A 104 -17.58 -29.99 12.11
N THR A 105 -16.27 -30.17 12.12
CA THR A 105 -15.55 -30.75 13.26
C THR A 105 -14.63 -29.69 13.86
N PHE A 106 -14.89 -29.41 15.13
CA PHE A 106 -14.04 -28.66 16.04
C PHE A 106 -12.68 -29.38 16.17
N ASP A 107 -11.59 -28.61 16.13
CA ASP A 107 -10.50 -28.81 17.09
C ASP A 107 -9.74 -27.51 17.32
N ASP A 108 -9.47 -27.27 18.60
CA ASP A 108 -8.88 -26.08 19.19
C ASP A 108 -7.40 -25.91 18.79
N GLU A 109 -7.07 -24.79 18.15
CA GLU A 109 -5.75 -24.19 18.28
C GLU A 109 -5.89 -22.67 18.46
N GLU A 110 -5.48 -22.20 19.64
CA GLU A 110 -5.27 -20.82 20.02
C GLU A 110 -4.31 -20.13 19.04
N LYS A 111 -4.84 -19.66 17.91
CA LYS A 111 -4.28 -18.53 17.19
C LYS A 111 -5.13 -17.35 17.59
N GLU A 112 -4.54 -16.39 18.31
CA GLU A 112 -5.02 -15.01 18.32
C GLU A 112 -5.07 -14.52 16.87
N LYS A 113 -6.13 -14.92 16.15
CA LYS A 113 -6.63 -14.19 15.01
C LYS A 113 -6.99 -12.85 15.62
N LYS A 114 -6.11 -11.86 15.47
CA LYS A 114 -6.53 -10.46 15.54
C LYS A 114 -7.69 -10.38 14.55
N GLU A 115 -8.91 -10.51 15.06
CA GLU A 115 -10.10 -10.26 14.27
C GLU A 115 -9.86 -8.87 13.69
N ILE A 116 -9.68 -8.80 12.37
CA ILE A 116 -9.46 -7.53 11.70
C ILE A 116 -10.79 -6.82 11.84
N ILE A 117 -10.88 -5.95 12.85
CA ILE A 117 -12.06 -5.13 13.08
C ILE A 117 -12.14 -4.18 11.90
N ILE A 118 -13.04 -4.49 10.96
CA ILE A 118 -13.33 -3.62 9.83
C ILE A 118 -14.26 -2.53 10.36
N ASP A 119 -13.70 -1.35 10.59
CA ASP A 119 -14.47 -0.18 10.99
C ASP A 119 -15.30 0.34 9.81
N GLN A 120 -16.62 0.20 9.89
CA GLN A 120 -17.58 0.75 8.92
C GLN A 120 -18.10 2.15 9.31
N THR A 121 -17.67 2.69 10.45
CA THR A 121 -18.30 3.89 11.04
C THR A 121 -17.65 5.22 10.64
N GLU A 122 -16.57 5.20 9.83
CA GLU A 122 -15.82 6.38 9.33
C GLU A 122 -15.50 7.43 10.43
N THR A 123 -15.46 7.03 11.71
CA THR A 123 -15.37 7.92 12.87
C THR A 123 -14.11 8.78 12.85
N ASN A 124 -13.01 8.20 12.37
CA ASN A 124 -11.73 8.90 12.21
C ASN A 124 -11.81 10.05 11.18
N LEU A 125 -12.57 9.89 10.09
CA LEU A 125 -12.74 10.93 9.07
C LEU A 125 -13.62 12.07 9.61
N VAL A 126 -14.69 11.73 10.32
CA VAL A 126 -15.56 12.74 10.95
C VAL A 126 -14.77 13.56 11.98
N THR A 127 -14.00 12.89 12.84
CA THR A 127 -13.15 13.55 13.84
C THR A 127 -12.12 14.46 13.19
N LEU A 128 -11.50 14.01 12.09
CA LEU A 128 -10.56 14.81 11.31
C LEU A 128 -11.23 16.07 10.75
N ARG A 129 -12.41 15.94 10.13
CA ARG A 129 -13.17 17.07 9.57
C ARG A 129 -13.56 18.09 10.63
N GLU A 130 -14.07 17.64 11.78
CA GLU A 130 -14.40 18.51 12.91
C GLU A 130 -13.17 19.27 13.42
N THR A 131 -12.03 18.56 13.57
CA THR A 131 -10.78 19.16 14.03
C THR A 131 -10.28 20.24 13.06
N ILE A 132 -10.37 20.00 11.74
CA ILE A 132 -9.98 20.98 10.72
C ILE A 132 -10.89 22.21 10.77
N CYS A 133 -12.21 22.03 10.81
CA CYS A 133 -13.17 23.12 10.89
C CYS A 133 -12.94 23.99 12.14
N LEU A 134 -12.78 23.36 13.31
CA LEU A 134 -12.49 24.06 14.56
C LEU A 134 -11.18 24.84 14.50
N THR A 135 -10.12 24.25 13.92
CA THR A 135 -8.83 24.92 13.75
C THR A 135 -8.97 26.18 12.90
N ILE A 136 -9.74 26.11 11.81
CA ILE A 136 -10.00 27.25 10.93
C ILE A 136 -10.79 28.33 11.67
N GLU A 137 -11.87 27.97 12.36
CA GLU A 137 -12.76 28.91 13.05
C GLU A 137 -12.09 29.63 14.23
N LEU A 138 -11.20 28.95 14.95
CA LEU A 138 -10.48 29.52 16.09
C LEU A 138 -9.28 30.38 15.66
N SER A 139 -8.82 30.20 14.43
CA SER A 139 -7.64 30.91 13.92
C SER A 139 -7.98 32.31 13.41
N VAL A 140 -7.17 33.29 13.82
CA VAL A 140 -7.28 34.69 13.33
C VAL A 140 -6.20 35.00 12.30
N ASP A 141 -5.03 34.36 12.43
CA ASP A 141 -3.89 34.57 11.53
C ASP A 141 -3.74 33.40 10.55
N VAL A 142 -3.72 33.74 9.26
CA VAL A 142 -3.63 32.81 8.14
C VAL A 142 -2.38 31.95 8.22
N LYS A 143 -1.22 32.53 8.55
CA LYS A 143 0.05 31.80 8.56
C LYS A 143 0.11 30.78 9.68
N LYS A 144 -0.40 31.15 10.85
CA LYS A 144 -0.50 30.27 12.01
C LYS A 144 -1.47 29.13 11.73
N CYS A 145 -2.64 29.44 11.16
CA CYS A 145 -3.63 28.44 10.74
C CYS A 145 -3.02 27.42 9.76
N ALA A 146 -2.35 27.91 8.70
CA ALA A 146 -1.70 27.04 7.72
C ALA A 146 -0.67 26.11 8.39
N HIS A 147 0.18 26.64 9.27
CA HIS A 147 1.17 25.83 9.96
C HIS A 147 0.53 24.77 10.86
N GLU A 148 -0.52 25.12 11.59
CA GLU A 148 -1.26 24.20 12.48
C GLU A 148 -1.96 23.09 11.68
N LEU A 149 -2.62 23.43 10.57
CA LEU A 149 -3.22 22.46 9.64
C LEU A 149 -2.19 21.48 9.03
N LEU A 150 -0.95 21.94 8.81
CA LEU A 150 0.12 21.09 8.26
C LEU A 150 0.80 20.22 9.32
N GLN A 151 0.77 20.65 10.59
CA GLN A 151 1.33 19.91 11.73
C GLN A 151 0.41 18.82 12.28
N MET A 152 -0.90 18.94 12.06
CA MET A 152 -1.78 17.79 12.22
C MET A 152 -1.28 16.70 11.28
N ASN A 153 -0.91 15.54 11.81
CA ASN A 153 -0.33 14.42 11.04
C ASN A 153 -1.39 13.82 10.09
N VAL A 154 -1.69 14.55 9.02
CA VAL A 154 -2.56 14.09 7.94
C VAL A 154 -1.83 12.93 7.26
N HIS A 155 -2.42 11.74 7.30
CA HIS A 155 -1.88 10.59 6.58
C HIS A 155 -1.78 10.93 5.09
N PRO A 156 -0.71 10.51 4.39
CA PRO A 156 -0.59 10.69 2.95
C PRO A 156 -1.87 10.23 2.24
N GLY A 157 -2.53 11.13 1.50
CA GLY A 157 -3.79 10.88 0.79
C GLY A 157 -5.02 11.59 1.37
N LEU A 158 -4.97 12.08 2.61
CA LEU A 158 -6.06 12.83 3.25
C LEU A 158 -5.95 14.36 3.05
N GLU A 159 -5.00 14.84 2.26
CA GLU A 159 -4.83 16.27 1.96
C GLU A 159 -6.04 16.83 1.19
N ILE A 160 -6.74 15.97 0.44
CA ILE A 160 -7.97 16.32 -0.25
C ILE A 160 -9.09 16.71 0.73
N GLU A 161 -9.18 16.02 1.88
CA GLU A 161 -10.17 16.32 2.91
C GLU A 161 -9.90 17.69 3.54
N VAL A 162 -8.63 18.04 3.76
CA VAL A 162 -8.25 19.39 4.24
C VAL A 162 -8.69 20.46 3.24
N CYS A 163 -8.41 20.26 1.95
CA CYS A 163 -8.81 21.20 0.89
C CYS A 163 -10.34 21.36 0.82
N GLN A 164 -11.06 20.24 0.95
CA GLN A 164 -12.51 20.22 0.91
C GLN A 164 -13.12 20.91 2.14
N MET A 165 -12.59 20.67 3.34
CA MET A 165 -13.05 21.34 4.56
C MET A 165 -12.81 22.84 4.52
N ILE A 166 -11.64 23.31 4.05
CA ILE A 166 -11.40 24.75 3.84
C ILE A 166 -12.47 25.37 2.93
N LEU A 167 -12.82 24.68 1.84
CA LEU A 167 -13.82 25.17 0.89
C LEU A 167 -15.24 25.12 1.47
N ASP A 168 -15.62 24.04 2.14
CA ASP A 168 -16.94 23.88 2.73
C ASP A 168 -17.17 24.91 3.85
N THR A 169 -16.17 25.17 4.69
CA THR A 169 -16.24 26.27 5.67
C THR A 169 -16.38 27.63 4.97
N CYS A 170 -15.66 27.88 3.87
CA CYS A 170 -15.81 29.11 3.07
C CYS A 170 -17.21 29.24 2.45
N ALA A 171 -17.79 28.13 1.99
CA ALA A 171 -19.10 28.10 1.36
C ALA A 171 -20.23 28.39 2.36
N GLN A 172 -20.07 27.96 3.62
CA GLN A 172 -21.06 28.16 4.68
C GLN A 172 -21.12 29.60 5.24
N LYS A 173 -20.05 30.40 5.08
CA LYS A 173 -20.06 31.81 5.52
C LYS A 173 -21.07 32.64 4.71
N PRO A 174 -21.76 33.62 5.30
CA PRO A 174 -22.72 34.47 4.57
C PRO A 174 -22.05 35.36 3.53
N GLU A 175 -20.80 35.75 3.78
CA GLU A 175 -19.97 36.59 2.93
C GLU A 175 -18.59 35.96 2.73
N TYR A 176 -18.00 36.22 1.56
CA TYR A 176 -16.65 35.73 1.25
C TYR A 176 -15.61 36.55 2.00
N GLU A 177 -14.81 35.86 2.82
CA GLU A 177 -13.65 36.41 3.49
C GLU A 177 -12.38 36.05 2.70
N CYS A 178 -11.53 37.05 2.43
CA CYS A 178 -10.25 36.81 1.74
C CYS A 178 -9.31 35.87 2.50
N PHE A 179 -9.56 35.65 3.81
CA PHE A 179 -8.85 34.71 4.66
C PHE A 179 -8.71 33.32 4.01
N PHE A 180 -9.79 32.76 3.44
CA PHE A 180 -9.77 31.42 2.86
C PHE A 180 -8.89 31.33 1.60
N GLY A 181 -8.88 32.37 0.77
CA GLY A 181 -8.00 32.46 -0.39
C GLY A 181 -6.53 32.48 0.00
N LEU A 182 -6.19 33.33 0.98
CA LEU A 182 -4.83 33.45 1.50
C LEU A 182 -4.37 32.17 2.23
N LEU A 183 -5.27 31.49 2.95
CA LEU A 183 -4.98 30.23 3.64
C LEU A 183 -4.63 29.12 2.64
N SER A 184 -5.44 28.98 1.60
CA SER A 184 -5.22 27.98 0.55
C SER A 184 -3.98 28.28 -0.28
N GLU A 185 -3.68 29.55 -0.57
CA GLU A 185 -2.41 29.99 -1.16
C GLU A 185 -1.21 29.56 -0.29
N HIS A 186 -1.25 29.86 1.01
CA HIS A 186 -0.17 29.50 1.92
C HIS A 186 0.02 27.98 2.04
N CYS A 187 -1.06 27.20 2.13
CA CYS A 187 -0.99 25.73 2.13
C CYS A 187 -0.32 25.19 0.85
N CYS A 188 -0.68 25.73 -0.32
CA CYS A 188 -0.10 25.32 -1.60
C CYS A 188 1.37 25.73 -1.75
N SER A 189 1.75 26.89 -1.21
CA SER A 189 3.14 27.37 -1.19
C SER A 189 4.04 26.47 -0.35
N LEU A 190 3.53 25.94 0.77
CA LEU A 190 4.26 25.05 1.67
C LEU A 190 4.35 23.61 1.13
N ARG A 191 3.24 23.05 0.62
CA ARG A 191 3.19 21.69 0.05
C ARG A 191 2.49 21.69 -1.31
N LYS A 192 3.24 21.36 -2.37
CA LYS A 192 2.72 21.30 -3.76
C LYS A 192 1.64 20.23 -3.99
N GLU A 193 1.53 19.26 -3.10
CA GLU A 193 0.49 18.22 -3.15
C GLU A 193 -0.93 18.82 -3.06
N TYR A 194 -1.08 19.90 -2.29
CA TYR A 194 -2.36 20.61 -2.12
C TYR A 194 -2.85 21.24 -3.43
N ILE A 195 -1.96 21.61 -4.34
CA ILE A 195 -2.34 22.17 -5.65
C ILE A 195 -3.17 21.15 -6.43
N LYS A 196 -2.71 19.89 -6.50
CA LYS A 196 -3.44 18.81 -7.19
C LYS A 196 -4.77 18.52 -6.50
N SER A 197 -4.80 18.56 -5.16
CA SER A 197 -6.01 18.37 -4.38
C SER A 197 -7.04 19.48 -4.65
N PHE A 198 -6.65 20.75 -4.64
CA PHE A 198 -7.55 21.87 -4.97
C PHE A 198 -8.02 21.84 -6.43
N GLU A 199 -7.17 21.43 -7.38
CA GLU A 199 -7.58 21.20 -8.77
C GLU A 199 -8.68 20.14 -8.85
N LYS A 200 -8.54 19.03 -8.12
CA LYS A 200 -9.57 17.98 -8.08
C LYS A 200 -10.85 18.48 -7.42
N VAL A 201 -10.76 19.17 -6.28
CA VAL A 201 -11.91 19.77 -5.59
C VAL A 201 -12.64 20.76 -6.49
N PHE A 202 -11.94 21.59 -7.27
CA PHE A 202 -12.58 22.48 -8.25
C PHE A 202 -13.44 21.72 -9.26
N ARG A 203 -12.91 20.62 -9.82
CA ARG A 203 -13.65 19.81 -10.81
C ARG A 203 -14.89 19.18 -10.19
N ASP A 204 -14.77 18.68 -8.97
CA ASP A 204 -15.87 17.99 -8.29
C ASP A 204 -16.96 18.98 -7.86
N GLN A 205 -16.57 20.17 -7.38
CA GLN A 205 -17.47 21.26 -7.02
C GLN A 205 -18.22 21.81 -8.24
N TYR A 206 -17.56 21.89 -9.39
CA TYR A 206 -18.23 22.27 -10.64
C TYR A 206 -19.34 21.30 -11.05
N LYS A 207 -19.12 19.98 -10.91
CA LYS A 207 -20.15 18.95 -11.23
C LYS A 207 -21.40 19.10 -10.36
N ILE A 208 -21.22 19.46 -9.10
CA ILE A 208 -22.32 19.62 -8.13
C ILE A 208 -22.82 21.06 -8.01
N ALA A 209 -22.32 22.00 -8.83
CA ALA A 209 -22.64 23.42 -8.72
C ALA A 209 -24.15 23.73 -8.77
N HIS A 210 -24.92 22.91 -9.48
CA HIS A 210 -26.38 23.01 -9.58
C HIS A 210 -27.13 22.71 -8.26
N ARG A 211 -26.48 22.05 -7.30
CA ARG A 211 -27.05 21.71 -5.98
C ARG A 211 -26.74 22.78 -4.93
N LEU A 212 -25.85 23.72 -5.25
CA LEU A 212 -25.39 24.74 -4.32
C LEU A 212 -26.36 25.92 -4.30
N GLU A 213 -26.54 26.51 -3.12
CA GLU A 213 -27.33 27.73 -2.97
C GLU A 213 -26.60 28.94 -3.59
N SER A 214 -27.34 29.98 -3.94
CA SER A 214 -26.78 31.15 -4.63
C SER A 214 -25.66 31.83 -3.85
N PHE A 215 -25.73 31.88 -2.51
CA PHE A 215 -24.68 32.47 -1.69
C PHE A 215 -23.43 31.58 -1.63
N GLN A 216 -23.61 30.26 -1.52
CA GLN A 216 -22.51 29.28 -1.51
C GLN A 216 -21.75 29.32 -2.83
N LEU A 217 -22.49 29.31 -3.95
CA LEU A 217 -21.91 29.39 -5.29
C LEU A 217 -21.10 30.68 -5.48
N ARG A 218 -21.60 31.81 -4.96
CA ARG A 218 -20.89 33.10 -4.99
C ARG A 218 -19.58 33.06 -4.21
N ASN A 219 -19.57 32.46 -3.01
CA ASN A 219 -18.37 32.37 -2.19
C ASN A 219 -17.33 31.42 -2.81
N ILE A 220 -17.77 30.25 -3.29
CA ILE A 220 -16.92 29.28 -3.97
C ILE A 220 -16.31 29.89 -5.25
N ALA A 221 -17.10 30.62 -6.04
CA ALA A 221 -16.61 31.31 -7.23
C ALA A 221 -15.55 32.37 -6.89
N LYS A 222 -15.75 33.15 -5.82
CA LYS A 222 -14.75 34.13 -5.35
C LYS A 222 -13.48 33.45 -4.83
N PHE A 223 -13.63 32.34 -4.09
CA PHE A 223 -12.51 31.54 -3.59
C PHE A 223 -11.63 31.02 -4.72
N PHE A 224 -12.21 30.34 -5.71
CA PHE A 224 -11.45 29.84 -6.85
C PHE A 224 -10.96 30.96 -7.78
N GLY A 225 -11.71 32.07 -7.88
CA GLY A 225 -11.23 33.28 -8.55
C GLY A 225 -9.94 33.82 -7.92
N HIS A 226 -9.86 33.85 -6.59
CA HIS A 226 -8.63 34.24 -5.88
C HIS A 226 -7.46 33.30 -6.22
N LEU A 227 -7.69 31.98 -6.16
CA LEU A 227 -6.64 30.98 -6.45
C LEU A 227 -6.12 31.03 -7.89
N LEU A 228 -6.99 31.32 -8.86
CA LEU A 228 -6.61 31.51 -10.26
C LEU A 228 -5.87 32.84 -10.47
N CYS A 229 -6.32 33.92 -9.84
CA CYS A 229 -5.66 35.23 -9.94
C CYS A 229 -4.26 35.24 -9.31
N MET A 230 -4.03 34.43 -8.27
CA MET A 230 -2.75 34.30 -7.58
C MET A 230 -1.85 33.19 -8.17
N ASP A 231 -2.23 32.59 -9.32
CA ASP A 231 -1.50 31.50 -9.98
C ASP A 231 -1.19 30.28 -9.08
N VAL A 232 -2.05 30.02 -8.10
CA VAL A 232 -1.93 28.85 -7.21
C VAL A 232 -2.36 27.58 -7.94
N ILE A 233 -3.42 27.69 -8.75
CA ILE A 233 -4.00 26.60 -9.55
C ILE A 233 -3.78 26.90 -11.03
N SER A 234 -3.52 25.86 -11.84
CA SER A 234 -3.40 26.04 -13.28
C SER A 234 -4.74 26.38 -13.93
N TRP A 235 -4.76 27.38 -14.82
CA TRP A 235 -5.89 27.71 -15.70
C TRP A 235 -6.40 26.52 -16.54
N LYS A 236 -5.64 25.43 -16.64
CA LYS A 236 -6.08 24.16 -17.26
C LYS A 236 -7.36 23.59 -16.63
N VAL A 237 -7.70 23.93 -15.39
CA VAL A 237 -8.98 23.53 -14.78
C VAL A 237 -10.19 24.11 -15.52
N CYS A 238 -10.04 25.24 -16.20
CA CYS A 238 -11.09 25.90 -16.96
C CYS A 238 -11.47 25.17 -18.25
N ASN A 239 -10.72 24.16 -18.70
CA ASN A 239 -11.11 23.33 -19.85
C ASN A 239 -12.49 22.67 -19.65
N LEU A 240 -12.93 22.52 -18.41
CA LEU A 240 -14.28 22.05 -18.08
C LEU A 240 -15.41 22.95 -18.61
N PHE A 241 -15.17 24.26 -18.73
CA PHE A 241 -16.20 25.19 -19.22
C PHE A 241 -16.41 25.09 -20.73
N PHE A 242 -15.40 24.65 -21.48
CA PHE A 242 -15.42 24.66 -22.95
C PHE A 242 -16.02 23.39 -23.56
N SER A 243 -16.11 22.29 -22.81
CA SER A 243 -16.59 21.00 -23.33
C SER A 243 -18.12 20.90 -23.52
N THR A 244 -18.90 21.95 -23.22
CA THR A 244 -20.38 21.92 -23.33
C THR A 244 -20.93 22.63 -24.58
N GLN A 245 -20.09 23.24 -25.44
CA GLN A 245 -20.57 23.89 -26.67
C GLN A 245 -20.76 22.97 -27.88
N ASP A 246 -20.45 21.66 -27.78
CA ASP A 246 -20.74 20.68 -28.82
C ASP A 246 -21.88 19.76 -28.40
N THR A 247 -23.13 20.21 -28.55
CA THR A 247 -24.32 19.44 -28.94
C THR A 247 -25.56 20.35 -28.84
N GLY A 248 -25.97 20.91 -29.98
CA GLY A 248 -27.20 21.71 -30.13
C GLY A 248 -27.33 22.29 -31.52
#